data_AF-A0A0G4KA81-F1
#
_entry.id   AF-A0A0G4KA81-F1
#
_cell.length_a   1.000
_cell.length_b   1.000
_cell.length_c   1.000
_cell.angle_alpha   90.00
_cell.angle_beta   90.00
_cell.angle_gamma   90.00
#
_symmetry.space_group_name_H-M   'P 1'
#
loop_
_entity.id
_entity.type
_entity.pdbx_description
1 polymer ?
#
loop_
_entity_poly.entity_id
_entity_poly.type
_entity_poly.pdbx_seq_one_letter_code
_entity_poly.pdbx_strand_id
1 'polypeptide(L)' 'MMCYLFFYAWHIVGFICIFFSITNKNPIGKAFYLLCFFLSDIIGMLFLIAEKLS' A
#
# COMPACT_ATOMS: atom_id res chain seq x y z
N MET A 1 -16.96 -1.92 -9.08
CA MET A 1 -16.12 -2.79 -9.98
C MET A 1 -14.76 -2.18 -10.30
N MET A 2 -14.65 -0.90 -10.70
CA MET A 2 -13.35 -0.24 -10.90
C MET A 2 -12.57 -0.05 -9.59
N CYS A 3 -13.23 0.29 -8.48
CA CYS A 3 -12.57 0.47 -7.17
C CYS A 3 -11.88 -0.80 -6.64
N TYR A 4 -12.45 -1.99 -6.88
CA TYR A 4 -11.79 -3.24 -6.52
C TYR A 4 -10.46 -3.43 -7.26
N LEU A 5 -10.37 -3.02 -8.53
CA LEU A 5 -9.13 -3.13 -9.30
C LEU A 5 -8.05 -2.18 -8.75
N PHE A 6 -8.44 -0.96 -8.37
CA PHE A 6 -7.55 -0.03 -7.67
C PHE A 6 -7.13 -0.55 -6.30
N PHE A 7 -8.05 -1.14 -5.54
CA PHE A 7 -7.76 -1.76 -4.25
C PHE A 7 -6.69 -2.86 -4.37
N TYR A 8 -6.88 -3.80 -5.29
CA TYR A 8 -5.88 -4.86 -5.52
C TYR A 8 -4.55 -4.31 -6.01
N ALA A 9 -4.55 -3.30 -6.90
CA ALA A 9 -3.32 -2.66 -7.36
C ALA A 9 -2.54 -2.01 -6.20
N TRP A 10 -3.22 -1.28 -5.31
CA TRP A 10 -2.59 -0.67 -4.14
C TRP A 10 -2.07 -1.72 -3.14
N HIS A 11 -2.73 -2.85 -2.96
CA HIS A 11 -2.18 -3.94 -2.14
C HIS A 11 -0.90 -4.54 -2.75
N ILE A 12 -0.85 -4.74 -4.07
CA ILE A 12 0.36 -5.23 -4.76
C ILE A 12 1.53 -4.26 -4.57
N VAL A 13 1.28 -2.95 -4.71
CA VAL A 13 2.29 -1.91 -4.45
C VAL A 13 2.80 -2.00 -3.00
N GLY A 14 1.89 -2.20 -2.04
CA GLY A 14 2.24 -2.38 -0.63
C GLY A 14 3.16 -3.59 -0.40
N PHE A 15 2.85 -4.74 -1.00
CA PHE A 15 3.70 -5.94 -0.91
C PHE A 15 5.10 -5.71 -1.48
N ILE A 16 5.20 -4.98 -2.60
CA ILE A 16 6.49 -4.61 -3.19
C ILE A 16 7.27 -3.73 -2.21
N CYS A 17 6.63 -2.75 -1.56
CA CYS A 17 7.28 -1.92 -0.54
C CYS A 17 7.80 -2.75 0.65
N ILE A 18 7.05 -3.74 1.12
CA ILE A 18 7.53 -4.66 2.17
C ILE A 18 8.79 -5.40 1.71
N PHE A 19 8.80 -5.91 0.48
CA PHE A 19 9.96 -6.64 -0.04
C PHE A 19 11.21 -5.76 -0.09
N PHE A 20 11.07 -4.50 -0.54
CA PHE A 20 12.15 -3.52 -0.50
C PHE A 20 12.56 -3.15 0.94
N SER A 21 11.62 -3.07 1.88
CA SER A 21 11.93 -2.82 3.29
C SER A 21 12.81 -3.93 3.89
N ILE A 22 12.48 -5.20 3.63
CA ILE A 22 13.23 -6.35 4.17
C ILE A 22 14.65 -6.41 3.60
N THR A 23 14.79 -6.12 2.31
CA THR A 23 16.09 -6.19 1.59
C THR A 23 16.98 -4.98 1.81
N ASN A 24 16.41 -3.84 2.25
CA ASN A 24 17.18 -2.62 2.46
C ASN A 24 18.09 -2.73 3.70
N LYS A 25 19.37 -2.42 3.56
CA LYS A 25 20.32 -2.45 4.68
C LYS A 25 20.28 -1.19 5.54
N ASN A 26 19.77 -0.07 5.00
CA ASN A 26 19.70 1.20 5.70
C ASN A 26 18.43 1.26 6.60
N PRO A 27 18.55 1.44 7.92
CA PRO A 27 17.40 1.48 8.83
C PRO A 27 16.39 2.58 8.48
N ILE A 28 16.86 3.74 8.01
CA ILE A 28 15.97 4.84 7.58
C ILE A 28 15.17 4.40 6.35
N GLY A 29 15.83 3.76 5.39
CA GLY A 29 15.17 3.25 4.20
C GLY A 29 14.17 2.14 4.51
N LYS A 30 14.46 1.25 5.48
CA LYS A 30 13.48 0.27 5.97
C LYS A 30 12.21 0.94 6.48
N ALA A 31 12.38 1.93 7.36
CA ALA A 31 11.26 2.67 7.94
C ALA A 31 10.44 3.42 6.87
N PHE A 32 11.11 4.01 5.89
CA PHE A 32 10.45 4.67 4.77
C PHE A 32 9.59 3.70 3.95
N TYR A 33 10.13 2.54 3.55
CA TYR A 33 9.36 1.54 2.83
C TYR A 33 8.22 0.94 3.66
N LEU A 34 8.40 0.82 4.98
CA LEU A 34 7.33 0.42 5.91
C LEU A 34 6.20 1.47 5.92
N LEU A 35 6.56 2.75 5.93
CA LEU A 35 5.61 3.85 5.87
C LEU A 35 4.86 3.87 4.52
N CYS A 36 5.55 3.61 3.41
CA CYS A 36 4.92 3.43 2.11
C CYS A 36 3.93 2.26 2.09
N PHE A 37 4.24 1.14 2.76
CA PHE A 37 3.32 0.02 2.89
C PHE A 37 2.02 0.43 3.59
N PHE A 38 2.11 1.07 4.77
CA PHE A 38 0.93 1.53 5.49
C PHE A 38 0.12 2.55 4.68
N LEU A 39 0.79 3.46 3.98
CA LEU A 39 0.12 4.43 3.13
C LEU A 39 -0.62 3.76 1.97
N SER A 40 -0.04 2.74 1.35
CA SER A 40 -0.65 1.94 0.29
C SER A 40 -1.94 1.26 0.77
N ASP A 41 -1.92 0.71 1.98
CA ASP A 41 -3.06 0.03 2.61
C ASP A 41 -4.19 1.03 2.93
N ILE A 42 -3.85 2.20 3.50
CA ILE A 42 -4.81 3.28 3.78
C ILE A 42 -5.48 3.76 2.49
N ILE A 43 -4.73 3.98 1.41
CA ILE A 43 -5.28 4.42 0.13
C ILE A 43 -6.22 3.34 -0.44
N GLY A 44 -5.82 2.07 -0.40
CA GLY A 44 -6.68 0.96 -0.82
C GLY A 44 -8.01 0.96 -0.07
N MET A 45 -7.97 1.04 1.27
CA MET A 45 -9.17 1.09 2.10
C MET A 45 -10.03 2.34 1.81
N LEU A 46 -9.41 3.48 1.50
CA LEU A 46 -10.12 4.69 1.12
C LEU A 46 -10.97 4.50 -0.15
N PHE A 47 -10.45 3.77 -1.14
CA PHE A 47 -11.20 3.45 -2.37
C PHE A 47 -12.41 2.53 -2.11
N LEU A 48 -12.28 1.57 -1.19
CA LEU A 48 -13.40 0.71 -0.78
C LEU A 48 -14.48 1.51 -0.04
N ILE A 49 -14.07 2.42 0.85
CA ILE A 49 -15.01 3.30 1.57
C ILE A 49 -15.71 4.24 0.58
N ALA A 50 -14.97 4.82 -0.37
CA ALA A 50 -15.52 5.70 -1.39
C ALA A 50 -16.53 4.97 -2.30
N GLU A 51 -16.27 3.70 -2.68
CA GLU A 51 -17.23 2.90 -3.43
C GLU A 51 -18.51 2.64 -2.63
N LYS A 52 -18.38 2.38 -1.33
CA LYS A 52 -19.53 2.09 -0.45
C LYS A 52 -20.37 3.33 -0.11
N LEU A 53 -19.81 4.52 -0.31
CA LEU A 53 -20.49 5.81 -0.11
C LEU A 53 -21.16 6.33 -1.39
N SER A 54 -20.79 5.81 -2.56
CA SER A 54 -21.37 6.14 -3.87
C SER A 54 -22.61 5.30 -4.19
#